data_AF-D4H4I3-F1
#
_entry.id   AF-D4H4I3-F1
#
_cell.length_a   1.000
_cell.length_b   1.000
_cell.length_c   1.000
_cell.angle_alpha   90.00
_cell.angle_beta   90.00
_cell.angle_gamma   90.00
#
_symmetry.space_group_name_H-M   'P 1'
#
loop_
_entity.id
_entity.type
_entity.pdbx_description
1 polymer ?
#
loop_
_entity_poly.entity_id
_entity_poly.type
_entity_poly.pdbx_seq_one_letter_code
_entity_poly.pdbx_strand_id
1 'polypeptide(L)'
;MAEIIAQTGIFIFGGLSIWLVGRTESWRKWGFLAGLISQPFFLYTAYQHKQIGLFLIGLWYTYSWVQGVYNYIYTPYKLNKQKAGNNE
;
A
#
# COMPACT_ATOMS: atom_id res chain seq x y z
N MET A 1 15.55 -18.60 7.98
CA MET A 1 14.20 -18.57 8.58
C MET A 1 13.55 -17.20 8.42
N ALA A 2 13.95 -16.15 9.16
CA ALA A 2 13.34 -14.81 9.08
C ALA A 2 13.22 -14.26 7.64
N GLU A 3 14.25 -14.44 6.82
CA GLU A 3 14.24 -14.03 5.41
C GLU A 3 13.12 -14.67 4.58
N ILE A 4 12.85 -15.97 4.77
CA ILE A 4 11.76 -16.67 4.07
C ILE A 4 10.41 -16.10 4.51
N ILE A 5 10.24 -15.82 5.80
CA ILE A 5 9.02 -15.20 6.35
C ILE A 5 8.81 -13.80 5.73
N ALA A 6 9.87 -13.01 5.60
CA ALA A 6 9.81 -11.70 4.95
C ALA A 6 9.45 -11.82 3.46
N GLN A 7 10.10 -12.71 2.69
CA GLN A 7 9.83 -12.92 1.27
C GLN A 7 8.42 -13.48 1.01
N THR A 8 7.95 -14.43 1.82
CA THR A 8 6.56 -14.91 1.78
C THR A 8 5.57 -13.79 2.14
N GLY A 9 5.89 -12.95 3.13
CA GLY A 9 5.11 -11.76 3.47
C GLY A 9 5.01 -10.78 2.30
N ILE A 10 6.14 -10.45 1.67
CA ILE A 10 6.21 -9.56 0.49
C ILE A 10 5.37 -10.14 -0.66
N PHE A 11 5.52 -11.43 -0.96
CA PHE A 11 4.76 -12.10 -2.03
C PHE A 11 3.25 -12.11 -1.76
N ILE A 12 2.82 -12.51 -0.57
CA ILE A 12 1.39 -12.60 -0.22
C ILE A 12 0.79 -11.20 -0.11
N PHE A 13 1.30 -10.34 0.78
CA PHE A 13 0.71 -9.02 1.03
C PHE A 13 0.91 -8.05 -0.14
N GLY A 14 2.04 -8.12 -0.85
CA GLY A 14 2.30 -7.33 -2.06
C GLY A 14 1.52 -7.81 -3.28
N GLY A 15 1.37 -9.13 -3.47
CA GLY A 15 0.53 -9.69 -4.53
C GLY A 15 -0.95 -9.34 -4.34
N LEU A 16 -1.46 -9.54 -3.12
CA LEU A 16 -2.83 -9.16 -2.74
C LEU A 16 -3.06 -7.65 -2.84
N SER A 17 -2.09 -6.80 -2.50
CA SER A 17 -2.26 -5.35 -2.58
C SER A 17 -2.45 -4.87 -4.01
N ILE A 18 -1.59 -5.31 -4.93
CA ILE A 18 -1.65 -4.96 -6.35
C ILE A 18 -2.96 -5.48 -6.97
N TRP A 19 -3.34 -6.72 -6.67
CA TRP A 19 -4.58 -7.33 -7.18
C TRP A 19 -5.86 -6.64 -6.67
N LEU A 20 -5.90 -6.20 -5.40
CA LEU A 20 -7.03 -5.42 -4.88
C LEU A 20 -7.06 -3.98 -5.38
N VAL A 21 -5.89 -3.31 -5.52
CA VAL A 21 -5.83 -1.94 -6.05
C VAL A 21 -6.30 -1.86 -7.50
N GLY A 22 -6.03 -2.91 -8.29
CA GLY A 22 -6.52 -3.03 -9.67
C GLY A 22 -8.04 -3.23 -9.80
N ARG A 23 -8.80 -3.40 -8.71
CA ARG A 23 -10.26 -3.51 -8.75
C ARG A 23 -10.95 -2.18 -8.43
N THR A 24 -12.01 -1.90 -9.18
CA THR A 24 -12.90 -0.74 -9.01
C THR A 24 -13.78 -0.81 -7.77
N GLU A 25 -13.90 -1.99 -7.17
CA GLU A 25 -14.78 -2.30 -6.05
C GLU A 25 -14.49 -1.50 -4.77
N SER A 26 -15.50 -1.42 -3.88
CA SER A 26 -15.36 -0.86 -2.53
C SER A 26 -14.29 -1.58 -1.66
N TRP A 27 -13.80 -2.73 -2.12
CA TRP A 27 -12.71 -3.50 -1.52
C TRP A 27 -11.31 -2.96 -1.84
N ARG A 28 -11.16 -2.10 -2.86
CA ARG A 28 -9.89 -1.46 -3.29
C ARG A 28 -9.08 -0.88 -2.13
N LYS A 29 -9.76 -0.32 -1.14
CA LYS A 29 -9.18 0.25 0.09
C LYS A 29 -8.36 -0.73 0.92
N TRP A 30 -8.75 -2.00 0.97
CA TRP A 30 -7.99 -3.05 1.66
C TRP A 30 -6.69 -3.40 0.94
N GLY A 31 -6.62 -3.18 -0.38
CA GLY A 31 -5.39 -3.33 -1.16
C GLY A 31 -4.29 -2.40 -0.66
N PHE A 32 -4.61 -1.12 -0.40
CA PHE A 32 -3.62 -0.19 0.15
C PHE A 32 -3.17 -0.56 1.57
N LEU A 33 -4.06 -1.14 2.38
CA LEU A 33 -3.73 -1.61 3.71
C LEU A 33 -2.78 -2.83 3.67
N ALA A 34 -3.03 -3.80 2.79
CA ALA A 34 -2.13 -4.93 2.55
C ALA A 34 -0.77 -4.47 1.99
N GLY A 35 -0.77 -3.49 1.08
CA GLY A 35 0.45 -2.95 0.49
C GLY A 35 1.34 -2.24 1.51
N LEU A 36 0.71 -1.55 2.48
CA LEU A 36 1.39 -0.94 3.62
C LEU A 36 1.97 -1.99 4.57
N ILE A 37 1.22 -3.07 4.88
CA ILE A 37 1.69 -4.20 5.71
C ILE A 37 2.88 -4.94 5.06
N SER A 38 2.96 -4.96 3.72
CA SER A 38 4.09 -5.55 2.98
C SER A 38 5.41 -4.76 3.16
N GLN A 39 5.34 -3.44 3.40
CA GLN A 39 6.53 -2.58 3.44
C GLN A 39 7.54 -2.87 4.58
N PRO A 40 7.17 -3.10 5.85
CA PRO A 40 8.15 -3.45 6.88
C PRO A 40 8.95 -4.72 6.55
N PHE A 41 8.33 -5.72 5.90
CA PHE A 41 9.06 -6.91 5.41
C PHE A 41 10.02 -6.54 4.27
N PHE A 42 9.58 -5.73 3.30
CA PHE A 42 10.41 -5.27 2.18
C PHE A 42 11.62 -4.45 2.64
N LEU A 43 11.41 -3.49 3.56
CA LEU A 43 12.47 -2.69 4.16
C LEU A 43 13.43 -3.52 5.00
N TYR A 44 12.94 -4.52 5.74
CA TYR A 44 13.79 -5.45 6.49
C TYR A 44 14.70 -6.26 5.55
N THR A 45 14.15 -6.93 4.53
CA THR A 45 14.94 -7.67 3.53
C THR A 45 15.96 -6.76 2.81
N ALA A 46 15.55 -5.56 2.38
CA ALA A 46 16.46 -4.62 1.72
C ALA A 46 17.60 -4.14 2.64
N TYR A 47 17.32 -3.92 3.93
CA TYR A 47 18.33 -3.57 4.94
C TYR A 47 19.31 -4.72 5.20
N GLN A 48 18.82 -5.95 5.39
CA GLN A 48 19.66 -7.14 5.60
C GLN A 48 20.62 -7.38 4.42
N HIS A 49 20.14 -7.19 3.18
CA HIS A 49 20.97 -7.32 1.97
C HIS A 49 21.84 -6.08 1.67
N LYS A 50 21.79 -5.04 2.52
CA LYS A 50 22.46 -3.73 2.32
C LYS A 50 22.14 -3.04 0.99
N GLN A 51 20.97 -3.34 0.42
CA GLN A 51 20.54 -2.83 -0.88
C GLN A 51 19.92 -1.44 -0.74
N ILE A 52 20.75 -0.41 -0.57
CA ILE A 52 20.34 0.98 -0.29
C ILE A 52 19.31 1.49 -1.30
N GLY A 53 19.45 1.19 -2.60
CA GLY A 53 18.47 1.59 -3.63
C GLY A 53 17.08 0.97 -3.43
N LEU A 54 17.01 -0.31 -3.01
CA LEU A 54 15.75 -1.00 -2.71
C LEU A 54 15.17 -0.53 -1.36
N PHE A 55 16.01 -0.16 -0.40
CA PHE A 55 15.56 0.47 0.85
C PHE A 55 14.92 1.84 0.59
N LEU A 56 15.57 2.69 -0.22
CA LEU A 56 15.06 4.01 -0.60
C LEU A 56 13.73 3.93 -1.38
N ILE A 57 13.60 3.03 -2.36
CA ILE A 57 12.33 2.86 -3.07
C ILE A 57 11.25 2.22 -2.19
N GLY A 58 11.62 1.39 -1.20
CA GLY A 58 10.71 0.89 -0.17
C GLY A 58 10.12 2.01 0.70
N LEU A 59 10.91 3.04 1.03
CA LEU A 59 10.38 4.24 1.72
C LEU A 59 9.42 5.02 0.82
N TRP A 60 9.72 5.15 -0.48
CA TRP A 60 8.84 5.81 -1.46
C TRP A 60 7.53 5.04 -1.68
N TYR A 61 7.59 3.72 -1.72
CA TYR A 61 6.42 2.85 -1.74
C TYR A 61 5.62 2.99 -0.44
N THR A 62 6.27 3.01 0.73
CA THR A 62 5.61 3.25 2.03
C THR A 62 4.83 4.55 2.02
N TYR A 63 5.43 5.66 1.56
CA TYR A 63 4.73 6.93 1.40
C TYR A 63 3.54 6.82 0.45
N SER A 64 3.72 6.19 -0.72
CA SER A 64 2.67 5.97 -1.72
C SER A 64 1.50 5.13 -1.18
N TRP A 65 1.79 4.10 -0.39
CA TRP A 65 0.79 3.26 0.27
C TRP A 65 0.03 4.03 1.36
N VAL A 66 0.71 4.84 2.18
CA VAL A 66 0.05 5.72 3.17
C VAL A 66 -0.86 6.75 2.49
N GLN A 67 -0.42 7.38 1.40
CA GLN A 67 -1.25 8.29 0.60
C GLN A 67 -2.48 7.57 0.01
N GLY A 68 -2.30 6.34 -0.48
CA GLY A 68 -3.39 5.49 -0.98
C GLY A 68 -4.41 5.14 0.11
N VAL A 69 -3.96 4.75 1.31
CA VAL A 69 -4.80 4.51 2.49
C VAL A 69 -5.56 5.78 2.88
N TYR A 70 -4.89 6.93 2.99
CA TYR A 70 -5.51 8.20 3.36
C TYR A 70 -6.59 8.64 2.36
N ASN A 71 -6.36 8.43 1.07
CA ASN A 71 -7.31 8.80 0.03
C ASN A 71 -8.49 7.79 -0.10
N TYR A 72 -8.25 6.47 -0.05
CA TYR A 72 -9.31 5.44 -0.17
C TYR A 72 -9.95 5.00 1.16
N ILE A 73 -9.52 5.53 2.32
CA ILE A 73 -10.18 5.33 3.64
C ILE A 73 -10.61 6.64 4.31
N TYR A 74 -9.73 7.64 4.44
CA TYR A 74 -10.07 8.90 5.13
C TYR A 74 -10.78 9.93 4.25
N THR A 75 -10.61 9.87 2.93
CA THR A 75 -11.12 10.90 2.00
C THR A 75 -12.38 10.53 1.16
N PRO A 76 -13.18 9.46 1.40
CA PRO A 76 -14.40 9.22 0.61
C PRO A 76 -15.46 10.33 0.81
N TYR A 77 -15.40 11.05 1.94
CA TYR A 77 -16.31 12.15 2.25
C TYR A 77 -16.14 13.37 1.32
N LYS A 78 -14.90 13.74 0.94
CA LYS A 78 -14.66 14.95 0.12
C LYS A 78 -15.20 14.80 -1.30
N LEU A 79 -15.03 13.64 -1.94
CA LEU A 79 -15.53 13.38 -3.30
C LEU A 79 -17.07 13.42 -3.37
N ASN A 80 -17.75 12.87 -2.37
CA ASN A 80 -19.22 12.96 -2.30
C ASN A 80 -19.68 14.40 -2.01
N LYS A 81 -18.99 15.14 -1.12
CA LYS A 81 -19.34 16.55 -0.84
C LYS A 81 -19.11 17.47 -2.05
N GLN A 82 -18.06 17.25 -2.83
CA GLN A 82 -17.86 17.97 -4.10
C GLN A 82 -18.93 17.64 -5.13
N LYS A 83 -19.37 16.38 -5.24
CA LYS A 83 -20.48 16.01 -6.14
C LYS A 83 -21.85 16.56 -5.70
N ALA A 84 -22.05 16.86 -4.42
CA ALA A 84 -23.27 17.49 -3.93
C ALA A 84 -23.31 18.97 -4.31
N GLY A 85 -22.34 19.76 -3.85
CA GLY A 85 -22.31 21.22 -4.05
C GLY A 85 -21.87 21.70 -5.44
N ASN A 86 -21.94 20.83 -6.44
CA ASN A 86 -21.73 21.17 -7.87
C ASN A 86 -22.98 20.83 -8.71
N ASN A 87 -24.06 20.41 -8.04
CA ASN A 87 -25.40 20.14 -8.57
C ASN A 87 -26.46 21.08 -7.93
N GLU A 88 -26.00 22.11 -7.22
CA GLU A 88 -26.78 23.21 -6.63
C GLU A 88 -26.52 24.51 -7.42
#